data_AF-A0A2A4CPQ3-F1
#
_entry.id   AF-A0A2A4CPQ3-F1
#
_cell.length_a   1.000
_cell.length_b   1.000
_cell.length_c   1.000
_cell.angle_alpha   90.00
_cell.angle_beta   90.00
_cell.angle_gamma   90.00
#
_symmetry.space_group_name_H-M   'P 1'
#
loop_
_entity.id
_entity.type
_entity.pdbx_description
1 polymer ?
#
loop_
_entity_poly.entity_id
_entity_poly.type
_entity_poly.pdbx_seq_one_letter_code
_entity_poly.pdbx_strand_id
1 'polypeptide(L)' 'MKVIVPVKRVIDYNVKVRVRADGSGVDLANVKMSMNPFDEIAVEEA' A
#
# COMPACT_ATOMS: atom_id res chain seq x y z
N MET A 1 18.04 -8.52 -21.25
CA MET A 1 16.71 -7.89 -21.12
C MET A 1 16.74 -6.98 -19.91
N LYS A 2 16.00 -5.86 -19.88
CA LYS A 2 15.84 -5.01 -18.69
C LYS A 2 14.35 -4.74 -18.51
N VAL A 3 13.84 -4.95 -17.30
CA VAL A 3 12.44 -4.75 -16.93
C VAL A 3 12.39 -3.70 -15.82
N ILE A 4 11.38 -2.82 -15.87
CA ILE A 4 11.11 -1.84 -14.82
C ILE A 4 9.76 -2.21 -14.21
N VAL A 5 9.75 -2.45 -12.90
CA VAL A 5 8.54 -2.78 -12.13
C VAL A 5 8.21 -1.63 -11.18
N PRO A 6 7.11 -0.90 -11.39
CA PRO A 6 6.65 0.09 -10.44
C PRO A 6 6.06 -0.59 -9.20
N VAL A 7 6.35 -0.03 -8.02
CA VAL A 7 5.78 -0.49 -6.75
C VAL A 7 5.21 0.69 -5.98
N LYS A 8 4.16 0.44 -5.19
CA LYS A 8 3.48 1.45 -4.38
C LYS A 8 3.40 1.02 -2.92
N ARG A 9 3.75 1.95 -2.04
CA ARG A 9 3.56 1.80 -0.59
C ARG A 9 2.11 2.16 -0.21
N VAL A 10 1.42 1.24 0.45
CA VAL A 10 0.00 1.37 0.84
C VAL A 10 -0.22 0.92 2.29
N ILE A 11 -1.43 1.11 2.84
CA ILE A 11 -1.82 0.53 4.14
C ILE A 11 -1.78 -1.00 4.01
N ASP A 12 -1.23 -1.68 5.03
CA ASP A 12 -1.21 -3.14 5.07
C ASP A 12 -2.62 -3.71 4.93
N TYR A 13 -2.77 -4.74 4.09
CA TYR A 13 -4.08 -5.28 3.74
C TYR A 13 -4.83 -5.88 4.95
N ASN A 14 -4.15 -6.19 6.05
CA ASN A 14 -4.76 -6.68 7.29
C ASN A 14 -5.23 -5.53 8.22
N VAL A 15 -4.90 -4.27 7.91
CA VAL A 15 -5.28 -3.12 8.73
C VAL A 15 -6.64 -2.58 8.28
N LYS A 16 -7.58 -2.47 9.23
CA LYS A 16 -8.86 -1.81 8.98
C LYS A 16 -8.68 -0.30 8.88
N VAL A 17 -9.03 0.26 7.72
CA VAL A 17 -8.97 1.70 7.43
C VAL A 17 -9.89 2.49 8.36
N ARG A 18 -9.41 3.66 8.81
CA ARG A 18 -10.18 4.65 9.58
C ARG A 18 -10.22 5.98 8.83
N VAL A 19 -11.34 6.67 8.90
CA VAL A 19 -11.52 8.02 8.34
C VAL A 19 -11.29 9.04 9.45
N ARG A 20 -10.68 10.17 9.13
CA ARG A 20 -10.53 11.30 10.07
C ARG A 20 -11.90 11.85 10.47
N ALA A 21 -12.00 12.39 11.68
CA ALA A 21 -13.26 12.89 12.23
C ALA A 21 -13.87 14.06 11.43
N ASP A 22 -13.03 14.84 10.73
CA ASP A 22 -13.44 15.96 9.87
C ASP A 22 -13.82 15.52 8.44
N GLY A 23 -13.75 14.23 8.12
CA GLY A 23 -14.05 13.69 6.80
C GLY A 23 -13.01 14.01 5.72
N SER A 24 -11.84 14.57 6.07
CA SER A 24 -10.84 15.02 5.09
C SER A 24 -10.11 13.88 4.36
N GLY A 25 -10.31 12.63 4.80
CA GLY A 25 -9.68 11.45 4.22
C GLY A 25 -9.34 10.38 5.24
N VAL A 26 -8.46 9.46 4.84
CA VAL A 26 -8.01 8.33 5.65
C VAL A 26 -6.96 8.77 6.67
N ASP A 27 -7.07 8.26 7.89
CA ASP A 27 -6.03 8.42 8.91
C ASP A 27 -4.88 7.44 8.64
N LEU A 28 -3.71 8.01 8.35
CA LEU A 28 -2.47 7.28 8.09
C LEU A 28 -1.53 7.30 9.30
N ALA A 29 -1.91 7.92 10.42
CA ALA A 29 -1.08 7.96 11.60
C ALA A 29 -1.04 6.58 12.29
N ASN A 30 0.15 6.12 12.67
CA ASN A 30 0.36 4.88 13.43
C ASN A 30 -0.24 3.61 12.80
N VAL A 31 -0.48 3.59 11.47
CA VAL A 31 -0.91 2.40 10.75
C VAL A 31 0.29 1.69 10.12
N LYS A 32 0.24 0.35 10.08
CA LYS A 32 1.23 -0.44 9.34
C LYS A 32 1.05 -0.18 7.85
N MET A 33 2.16 0.09 7.18
CA MET A 33 2.23 0.27 5.73
C MET A 33 3.05 -0.86 5.13
N SER A 34 2.68 -1.32 3.93
CA SER A 34 3.34 -2.41 3.20
C SER A 34 3.48 -2.07 1.72
N MET A 35 4.17 -2.93 0.97
CA MET A 35 4.03 -2.95 -0.48
C MET A 35 2.58 -3.33 -0.83
N ASN A 36 2.09 -2.81 -1.95
CA ASN A 36 0.81 -3.27 -2.47
C ASN A 36 0.92 -4.76 -2.83
N PRO A 37 -0.02 -5.62 -2.43
CA PRO A 37 0.08 -7.06 -2.66
C PRO A 37 0.24 -7.45 -4.14
N PHE A 38 -0.30 -6.67 -5.07
CA PHE A 38 -0.12 -6.93 -6.51
C PHE A 38 1.28 -6.56 -7.00
N ASP A 39 1.87 -5.53 -6.40
CA ASP A 39 3.22 -5.12 -6.74
C ASP A 39 4.25 -6.14 -6.23
N GLU A 40 3.97 -6.86 -5.13
CA GLU A 40 4.79 -8.00 -4.69
C GLU A 40 4.82 -9.11 -5.74
N ILE A 41 3.67 -9.43 -6.35
CA ILE A 41 3.57 -10.42 -7.43
C ILE A 41 4.30 -9.92 -8.68
N ALA A 42 4.16 -8.63 -9.02
CA ALA A 42 4.82 -8.04 -10.17
C ALA A 42 6.36 -8.06 -10.04
N VAL A 43 6.89 -7.94 -8.81
CA VAL A 43 8.32 -8.04 -8.53
C VAL A 43 8.80 -9.49 -8.60
N GLU A 44 8.01 -10.46 -8.15
CA GLU A 44 8.36 -11.89 -8.25
C GLU A 44 8.51 -12.38 -9.71
N GLU A 45 7.66 -11.90 -10.61
CA GLU A 45 7.65 -12.36 -12.02
C GLU A 45 8.75 -11.72 -12.91
N ALA A 46 9.33 -10.59 -12.48
CA ALA A 46 10.19 -9.74 -13.32
C ALA A 46 11.67 -10.13 -13.32
#